data_AF-A0A7N0TFF4-F1
#
_entry.id   AF-A0A7N0TFF4-F1
#
_cell.length_a   1.000
_cell.length_b   1.000
_cell.length_c   1.000
_cell.angle_alpha   90.00
_cell.angle_beta   90.00
_cell.angle_gamma   90.00
#
_symmetry.space_group_name_H-M   'P 1'
#
loop_
_entity.id
_entity.type
_entity.pdbx_description
1 polymer ?
#
loop_
_entity_poly.entity_id
_entity_poly.type
_entity_poly.pdbx_seq_one_letter_code
_entity_poly.pdbx_strand_id
1 'polypeptide(L)'
;MKAVKETRQQFGRFFYRFPEGESAADVYDRVSSFLESLWRDIDYGRLRRDKACELNLVIVSHGLAARVFLMKWFKWTVEQFEYLNNLDNCEFRVMEMGDGGEYSLAINHTDEEMVQWGMSEAMIADQKWRASGRRSDGDFSSSYLDGFFGSKEDENDQVS
;
A
#
# COMPACT_ATOMS: atom_id res chain seq x y z
N MET A 1 -22.05 -21.87 -4.36
CA MET A 1 -21.15 -21.04 -3.53
C MET A 1 -19.92 -21.77 -2.97
N LYS A 2 -19.96 -23.09 -2.68
CA LYS A 2 -18.79 -23.84 -2.17
C LYS A 2 -17.64 -23.91 -3.18
N ALA A 3 -17.92 -24.32 -4.42
CA ALA A 3 -16.93 -24.38 -5.51
C ALA A 3 -16.23 -23.04 -5.78
N VAL A 4 -16.98 -21.92 -5.75
CA VAL A 4 -16.43 -20.56 -5.94
C VAL A 4 -15.46 -20.15 -4.82
N LYS A 5 -15.72 -20.57 -3.57
CA LYS A 5 -14.82 -20.31 -2.44
C LYS A 5 -13.55 -21.15 -2.52
N GLU A 6 -13.66 -22.40 -2.99
CA GLU A 6 -12.53 -23.32 -3.18
C GLU A 6 -11.61 -22.85 -4.33
N THR A 7 -12.16 -22.43 -5.46
CA THR A 7 -11.38 -21.85 -6.57
C THR A 7 -10.70 -20.54 -6.13
N ARG A 8 -11.37 -19.70 -5.35
CA ARG A 8 -10.78 -18.48 -4.78
C ARG A 8 -9.59 -18.76 -3.84
N GLN A 9 -9.58 -19.90 -3.13
CA GLN A 9 -8.43 -20.29 -2.33
C GLN A 9 -7.24 -20.77 -3.17
N GLN A 10 -7.49 -21.35 -4.36
CA GLN A 10 -6.42 -21.82 -5.26
C GLN A 10 -5.75 -20.68 -6.04
N PHE A 11 -6.48 -19.66 -6.47
CA PHE A 11 -5.94 -18.55 -7.28
C PHE A 11 -5.54 -17.32 -6.46
N GLY A 12 -5.88 -17.29 -5.18
CA GLY A 12 -5.69 -16.12 -4.33
C GLY A 12 -6.83 -15.11 -4.47
N ARG A 13 -7.12 -14.39 -3.38
CA ARG A 13 -8.20 -13.38 -3.30
C ARG A 13 -7.97 -12.22 -4.24
N PHE A 14 -6.71 -11.93 -4.56
CA PHE A 14 -6.33 -10.77 -5.34
C PHE A 14 -6.63 -10.95 -6.84
N PHE A 15 -6.27 -12.11 -7.40
CA PHE A 15 -6.42 -12.41 -8.82
C PHE A 15 -7.75 -13.09 -9.16
N TYR A 16 -8.45 -13.66 -8.17
CA TYR A 16 -9.71 -14.34 -8.44
C TYR A 16 -10.77 -13.37 -8.96
N ARG A 17 -11.28 -13.66 -10.16
CA ARG A 17 -12.36 -12.91 -10.81
C ARG A 17 -13.65 -13.72 -10.76
N PHE A 18 -14.71 -13.14 -10.23
CA PHE A 18 -16.03 -13.76 -10.28
C PHE A 18 -16.57 -13.75 -11.73
N PRO A 19 -17.40 -14.73 -12.13
CA PRO A 19 -18.13 -14.68 -13.39
C PRO A 19 -18.96 -13.39 -13.44
N GLU A 20 -18.82 -12.61 -14.52
CA GLU A 20 -19.41 -11.26 -14.69
C GLU A 20 -19.00 -10.22 -13.63
N GLY A 21 -17.98 -10.53 -12.81
CA GLY A 21 -17.48 -9.65 -11.77
C GLY A 21 -16.08 -9.13 -12.04
N GLU A 22 -15.55 -8.44 -11.04
CA GLU A 22 -14.20 -7.88 -11.03
C GLU A 22 -13.34 -8.58 -9.98
N SER A 23 -12.03 -8.58 -10.24
CA SER A 23 -10.99 -9.00 -9.31
C SER A 23 -10.43 -7.81 -8.53
N ALA A 24 -9.65 -8.07 -7.47
CA ALA A 24 -8.97 -6.99 -6.77
C ALA A 24 -7.86 -6.34 -7.63
N ALA A 25 -7.29 -7.10 -8.57
CA ALA A 25 -6.36 -6.57 -9.57
C ALA A 25 -7.03 -5.52 -10.47
N ASP A 26 -8.26 -5.77 -10.95
CA ASP A 26 -9.01 -4.78 -11.74
C ASP A 26 -9.28 -3.48 -10.94
N VAL A 27 -9.53 -3.63 -9.62
CA VAL A 27 -9.68 -2.48 -8.70
C VAL A 27 -8.35 -1.76 -8.51
N TYR A 28 -7.23 -2.48 -8.44
CA TYR A 28 -5.89 -1.93 -8.24
C TYR A 28 -5.48 -0.98 -9.37
N ASP A 29 -5.82 -1.33 -10.61
CA ASP A 29 -5.55 -0.47 -11.76
C ASP A 29 -6.32 0.85 -11.66
N ARG A 30 -7.61 0.79 -11.30
CA ARG A 30 -8.42 2.01 -11.12
C ARG A 30 -7.95 2.89 -9.97
N VAL A 31 -7.56 2.27 -8.85
CA VAL A 31 -6.99 2.98 -7.71
C VAL A 31 -5.66 3.64 -8.09
N SER A 32 -4.85 3.00 -8.92
CA SER A 32 -3.62 3.59 -9.46
C SER A 32 -3.92 4.87 -10.26
N SER A 33 -4.87 4.82 -11.19
CA SER A 33 -5.27 6.00 -11.96
C SER A 33 -5.89 7.11 -11.09
N PHE A 34 -6.64 6.74 -10.05
CA PHE A 34 -7.16 7.69 -9.07
C PHE A 34 -6.03 8.42 -8.34
N LEU A 35 -5.03 7.69 -7.84
CA LEU A 35 -3.88 8.27 -7.15
C LEU A 35 -3.08 9.21 -8.04
N GLU A 36 -2.80 8.85 -9.28
CA GLU A 36 -2.12 9.74 -10.23
C GLU A 36 -2.88 11.04 -10.48
N SER A 37 -4.22 10.96 -10.51
CA SER A 37 -5.07 12.15 -10.68
C SER A 37 -5.06 13.01 -9.43
N LEU A 38 -5.17 12.37 -8.25
CA LEU A 38 -5.10 13.03 -6.95
C LEU A 38 -3.77 13.78 -6.75
N TRP A 39 -2.65 13.11 -7.01
CA TRP A 39 -1.32 13.73 -6.91
C TRP A 39 -1.18 14.95 -7.82
N ARG A 40 -1.63 14.84 -9.07
CA ARG A 40 -1.65 15.98 -10.00
C ARG A 40 -2.49 17.15 -9.45
N ASP A 41 -3.68 16.88 -8.92
CA ASP A 41 -4.53 17.95 -8.37
C ASP A 41 -3.92 18.60 -7.11
N ILE A 42 -3.19 17.83 -6.29
CA ILE A 42 -2.41 18.35 -5.15
C ILE A 42 -1.26 19.24 -5.66
N ASP A 43 -0.48 18.77 -6.63
CA ASP A 43 0.69 19.47 -7.19
C ASP A 43 0.30 20.77 -7.90
N TYR A 44 -0.80 20.74 -8.66
CA TYR A 44 -1.37 21.94 -9.29
C TYR A 44 -2.07 22.88 -8.29
N GLY A 45 -2.14 22.51 -7.01
CA GLY A 45 -2.77 23.32 -5.96
C GLY A 45 -4.28 23.48 -6.12
N ARG A 46 -4.94 22.63 -6.92
CA ARG A 46 -6.39 22.74 -7.21
C ARG A 46 -7.25 22.46 -5.98
N LEU A 47 -6.73 21.67 -5.05
CA LEU A 47 -7.42 21.30 -3.81
C LEU A 47 -7.16 22.28 -2.65
N ARG A 48 -6.19 23.17 -2.78
CA ARG A 48 -5.87 24.17 -1.74
C ARG A 48 -6.75 25.40 -1.94
N ARG A 49 -7.59 25.71 -0.96
CA ARG A 49 -8.34 26.98 -0.93
C ARG A 49 -7.45 28.17 -0.60
N ASP A 50 -6.53 27.99 0.36
CA ASP A 50 -5.55 28.99 0.79
C ASP A 50 -4.17 28.36 0.93
N LYS A 51 -3.11 29.10 0.58
CA LYS A 51 -1.72 28.61 0.67
C LYS A 51 -1.26 28.30 2.09
N ALA A 52 -1.92 28.90 3.09
CA ALA A 52 -1.58 28.76 4.50
C ALA A 52 -2.26 27.56 5.18
N CYS A 53 -3.26 26.94 4.54
CA CYS A 53 -3.99 25.82 5.13
C CYS A 53 -3.34 24.49 4.77
N GLU A 54 -3.20 23.62 5.77
CA GLU A 54 -2.82 22.22 5.57
C GLU A 54 -3.94 21.47 4.84
N LEU A 55 -3.56 20.62 3.88
CA LEU A 55 -4.50 19.85 3.09
C LEU A 55 -4.72 18.50 3.75
N ASN A 56 -5.92 18.30 4.30
CA ASN A 56 -6.37 17.01 4.82
C ASN A 56 -7.39 16.39 3.85
N LEU A 57 -7.22 15.11 3.53
CA LEU A 57 -8.08 14.38 2.61
C LEU A 57 -8.88 13.31 3.36
N VAL A 58 -10.18 13.24 3.08
CA VAL A 58 -11.05 12.17 3.57
C VAL A 58 -11.53 11.36 2.37
N ILE A 59 -11.17 10.08 2.32
CA ILE A 59 -11.54 9.17 1.25
C ILE A 59 -12.59 8.20 1.78
N VAL A 60 -13.81 8.29 1.28
CA VAL A 60 -14.92 7.39 1.63
C VAL A 60 -15.04 6.33 0.54
N SER A 61 -14.94 5.04 0.92
CA SER A 61 -14.94 3.93 -0.03
C SER A 61 -15.49 2.63 0.58
N HIS A 62 -15.40 1.53 -0.18
CA HIS A 62 -15.77 0.19 0.24
C HIS A 62 -14.57 -0.58 0.79
N GLY A 63 -14.79 -1.60 1.64
CA GLY A 63 -13.72 -2.32 2.31
C GLY A 63 -12.65 -2.94 1.40
N LEU A 64 -13.03 -3.50 0.25
CA LEU A 64 -12.07 -4.01 -0.73
C LEU A 64 -11.24 -2.88 -1.36
N ALA A 65 -11.90 -1.81 -1.80
CA ALA A 65 -11.23 -0.67 -2.44
C ALA A 65 -10.29 0.05 -1.46
N ALA A 66 -10.68 0.19 -0.18
CA ALA A 66 -9.82 0.76 0.86
C ALA A 66 -8.55 -0.07 1.09
N ARG A 67 -8.65 -1.41 1.12
CA ARG A 67 -7.47 -2.27 1.23
C ARG A 67 -6.57 -2.17 0.00
N VAL A 68 -7.15 -2.14 -1.19
CA VAL A 68 -6.41 -1.99 -2.44
C VAL A 68 -5.73 -0.62 -2.50
N PHE A 69 -6.37 0.43 -1.97
CA PHE A 69 -5.78 1.73 -1.77
C PHE A 69 -4.54 1.67 -0.87
N LEU A 70 -4.65 1.06 0.31
CA LEU A 70 -3.50 0.90 1.23
C LEU A 70 -2.38 0.08 0.59
N MET A 71 -2.72 -1.02 -0.08
CA MET A 71 -1.75 -1.84 -0.82
C MET A 71 -1.03 -1.03 -1.88
N LYS A 72 -1.74 -0.21 -2.66
CA LYS A 72 -1.15 0.63 -3.69
C LYS A 72 -0.26 1.72 -3.08
N TRP A 73 -0.72 2.35 -2.00
CA TRP A 73 -0.02 3.44 -1.34
C TRP A 73 1.29 2.98 -0.69
N PHE A 74 1.23 1.93 0.13
CA PHE A 74 2.39 1.38 0.84
C PHE A 74 3.15 0.34 0.03
N LYS A 75 2.74 0.11 -1.22
CA LYS A 75 3.39 -0.82 -2.15
C LYS A 75 3.52 -2.23 -1.56
N TRP A 76 2.48 -2.68 -0.85
CA TRP A 76 2.44 -4.02 -0.26
C TRP A 76 2.33 -5.10 -1.32
N THR A 77 2.89 -6.27 -1.02
CA THR A 77 2.83 -7.43 -1.91
C THR A 77 1.42 -8.02 -1.95
N VAL A 78 1.14 -8.84 -2.97
CA VAL A 78 -0.12 -9.58 -3.04
C VAL A 78 -0.32 -10.46 -1.82
N GLU A 79 0.73 -11.16 -1.38
CA GLU A 79 0.68 -11.99 -0.18
C GLU A 79 0.29 -11.19 1.07
N GLN A 80 0.96 -10.06 1.32
CA GLN A 80 0.61 -9.14 2.41
C GLN A 80 -0.85 -8.68 2.31
N PHE A 81 -1.31 -8.35 1.11
CA PHE A 81 -2.68 -7.94 0.89
C PHE A 81 -3.69 -9.05 1.25
N GLU A 82 -3.41 -10.32 0.98
CA GLU A 82 -4.36 -11.40 1.21
C GLU A 82 -4.68 -11.62 2.69
N TYR A 83 -3.71 -11.38 3.57
CA TYR A 83 -3.84 -11.46 5.03
C TYR A 83 -4.62 -10.31 5.64
N LEU A 84 -4.73 -9.17 4.95
CA LEU A 84 -5.47 -8.02 5.48
C LEU A 84 -6.94 -8.38 5.75
N ASN A 85 -7.48 -7.78 6.80
CA ASN A 85 -8.90 -7.80 7.11
C ASN A 85 -9.61 -6.61 6.45
N ASN A 86 -10.89 -6.79 6.12
CA ASN A 86 -11.69 -5.66 5.67
C ASN A 86 -11.95 -4.72 6.84
N LEU A 87 -12.09 -3.43 6.53
CA LEU A 87 -12.59 -2.46 7.49
C LEU A 87 -14.06 -2.80 7.83
N ASP A 88 -14.42 -2.61 9.10
CA ASP A 88 -15.80 -2.64 9.55
C ASP A 88 -16.59 -1.42 9.04
N ASN A 89 -17.92 -1.52 9.08
CA ASN A 89 -18.77 -0.41 8.65
C ASN A 89 -18.50 0.84 9.50
N CYS A 90 -18.20 1.95 8.83
CA CYS A 90 -17.83 3.23 9.45
C CYS A 90 -16.50 3.20 10.24
N GLU A 91 -15.69 2.15 10.13
CA GLU A 91 -14.29 2.19 10.56
C GLU A 91 -13.50 3.15 9.68
N PHE A 92 -12.53 3.85 10.26
CA PHE A 92 -11.59 4.70 9.55
C PHE A 92 -10.16 4.38 9.96
N ARG A 93 -9.22 4.64 9.05
CA ARG A 93 -7.79 4.54 9.32
C ARG A 93 -7.13 5.83 8.89
N VAL A 94 -6.34 6.38 9.80
CA VAL A 94 -5.61 7.63 9.62
C VAL A 94 -4.21 7.33 9.10
N MET A 95 -3.85 7.94 7.99
CA MET A 95 -2.48 7.98 7.46
C MET A 95 -1.94 9.37 7.73
N GLU A 96 -0.88 9.46 8.52
CA GLU A 96 -0.26 10.74 8.87
C GLU A 96 1.17 10.80 8.33
N MET A 97 1.60 11.99 7.94
CA MET A 97 2.94 12.22 7.41
C MET A 97 3.94 12.23 8.57
N GLY A 98 4.88 11.28 8.56
CA GLY A 98 5.97 11.22 9.54
C GLY A 98 7.07 12.25 9.26
N ASP A 99 8.06 12.29 10.14
CA ASP A 99 9.18 13.24 10.08
C ASP A 99 9.99 13.14 8.78
N GLY A 100 9.98 11.95 8.15
CA GLY A 100 10.65 11.69 6.88
C GLY A 100 9.85 12.11 5.64
N GLY A 101 8.66 12.67 5.78
CA GLY A 101 7.79 13.02 4.64
C GLY A 101 7.07 11.82 4.00
N GLU A 102 7.15 10.64 4.61
CA GLU A 102 6.38 9.46 4.22
C GLU A 102 5.13 9.35 5.09
N TYR A 103 4.01 8.95 4.50
CA TYR A 103 2.82 8.64 5.29
C TYR A 103 2.98 7.32 6.05
N SER A 104 2.39 7.24 7.24
CA SER A 104 2.41 6.06 8.11
C SER A 104 1.07 5.88 8.83
N LEU A 105 0.71 4.62 9.08
CA LEU A 105 -0.35 4.24 10.00
C LEU A 105 0.11 4.23 11.47
N ALA A 106 1.40 4.01 11.74
CA ALA A 106 1.91 3.80 13.10
C ALA A 106 1.92 5.08 13.98
N ILE A 107 1.58 6.24 13.42
CA ILE A 107 1.49 7.51 14.17
C ILE A 107 0.19 7.57 14.98
N ASN A 108 -0.93 7.11 14.40
CA ASN A 108 -2.25 7.20 15.02
C ASN A 108 -2.79 5.85 15.50
N HIS A 109 -2.13 4.74 15.16
CA HIS A 109 -2.60 3.39 15.44
C HIS A 109 -1.55 2.57 16.14
N THR A 110 -1.99 1.73 17.07
CA THR A 110 -1.16 0.82 17.86
C THR A 110 -0.74 -0.41 17.06
N ASP A 111 0.31 -1.10 17.52
CA ASP A 111 0.73 -2.37 16.94
C ASP A 111 -0.38 -3.41 17.01
N GLU A 112 -1.09 -3.46 18.13
CA GLU A 112 -2.17 -4.41 18.38
C GLU A 112 -3.31 -4.22 17.36
N GLU A 113 -3.68 -2.96 17.06
CA GLU A 113 -4.67 -2.65 16.02
C GLU A 113 -4.19 -3.09 14.64
N MET A 114 -2.93 -2.80 14.29
CA MET A 114 -2.36 -3.20 13.00
C MET A 114 -2.30 -4.72 12.84
N VAL A 115 -1.95 -5.45 13.90
CA VAL A 115 -2.00 -6.92 13.93
C VAL A 115 -3.44 -7.41 13.75
N GLN A 116 -4.40 -6.80 14.44
CA GLN A 116 -5.83 -7.15 14.29
C GLN A 116 -6.32 -6.93 12.86
N TRP A 117 -5.75 -5.97 12.12
CA TRP A 117 -6.05 -5.75 10.71
C TRP A 117 -5.39 -6.76 9.76
N GLY A 118 -4.61 -7.71 10.29
CA GLY A 118 -3.92 -8.73 9.51
C GLY A 118 -2.60 -8.26 8.91
N MET A 119 -1.98 -7.20 9.46
CA MET A 119 -0.65 -6.77 9.04
C MET A 119 0.41 -7.70 9.62
N SER A 120 1.41 -8.06 8.80
CA SER A 120 2.56 -8.84 9.27
C SER A 120 3.56 -7.96 10.04
N GLU A 121 4.43 -8.59 10.82
CA GLU A 121 5.49 -7.89 11.56
C GLU A 121 6.36 -7.01 10.65
N ALA A 122 6.67 -7.48 9.44
CA ALA A 122 7.41 -6.71 8.45
C ALA A 122 6.66 -5.45 7.98
N MET A 123 5.33 -5.54 7.81
CA MET A 123 4.51 -4.38 7.45
C MET A 123 4.48 -3.36 8.59
N ILE A 124 4.33 -3.82 9.83
CA ILE A 124 4.31 -2.95 11.01
C ILE A 124 5.66 -2.26 11.21
N ALA A 125 6.77 -3.00 11.04
CA ALA A 125 8.11 -2.43 11.08
C ALA A 125 8.32 -1.35 10.01
N ASP A 126 7.84 -1.56 8.78
CA ASP A 126 7.85 -0.54 7.72
C ASP A 126 7.02 0.68 8.10
N GLN A 127 5.82 0.52 8.67
CA GLN A 127 5.02 1.66 9.13
C GLN A 127 5.72 2.46 10.23
N LYS A 128 6.35 1.80 11.20
CA LYS A 128 7.14 2.48 12.22
C LYS A 128 8.33 3.23 11.63
N TRP A 129 9.03 2.61 10.69
CA TRP A 129 10.12 3.28 9.98
C TRP A 129 9.63 4.51 9.21
N ARG A 130 8.46 4.45 8.56
CA ARG A 130 7.86 5.62 7.89
C ARG A 130 7.48 6.74 8.85
N ALA A 131 7.09 6.41 10.09
CA ALA A 131 6.71 7.38 11.11
C ALA A 131 7.92 8.18 11.63
N SER A 132 9.03 7.49 11.96
CA SER A 132 10.19 8.10 12.64
C SER A 132 11.45 8.22 11.79
N GLY A 133 11.49 7.58 10.62
CA GLY A 133 12.65 7.49 9.77
C GLY A 133 12.97 8.84 9.14
N ARG A 134 14.16 9.38 9.42
CA ARG A 134 14.68 10.53 8.66
C ARG A 134 15.20 10.00 7.34
N ARG A 135 14.58 10.42 6.22
CA ARG A 135 15.11 10.14 4.90
C ARG A 135 16.52 10.72 4.79
N SER A 136 17.52 9.87 4.57
CA SER A 136 18.76 10.32 3.94
C SER A 136 18.48 10.54 2.45
N ASP A 137 18.98 11.65 1.87
CA ASP A 137 18.70 12.12 0.50
C ASP A 137 18.96 11.11 -0.66
N GLY A 138 19.46 9.90 -0.38
CA GLY A 138 19.78 8.86 -1.38
C GLY A 138 18.77 7.73 -1.55
N ASP A 139 17.71 7.65 -0.73
CA ASP A 139 16.96 6.40 -0.57
C ASP A 139 15.74 6.23 -1.49
N PHE A 140 15.61 7.07 -2.54
CA PHE A 140 14.43 7.02 -3.43
C PHE A 140 14.33 5.71 -4.25
N SER A 141 15.36 4.85 -4.24
CA SER A 141 15.47 3.75 -5.21
C SER A 141 16.15 2.46 -4.74
N SER A 142 16.78 2.37 -3.57
CA SER A 142 17.72 1.25 -3.32
C SER A 142 17.03 -0.07 -2.97
N SER A 143 16.11 -0.08 -2.00
CA SER A 143 15.56 -1.34 -1.47
C SER A 143 14.70 -2.14 -2.47
N TYR A 144 14.04 -1.45 -3.39
CA TYR A 144 13.26 -2.09 -4.46
C TYR A 144 14.13 -2.65 -5.58
N LEU A 145 15.23 -1.97 -5.93
CA LEU A 145 16.16 -2.47 -6.94
C LEU A 145 16.93 -3.68 -6.41
N ASP A 146 17.35 -3.67 -5.15
CA ASP A 146 18.09 -4.80 -4.55
C ASP A 146 17.26 -6.09 -4.46
N GLY A 147 15.95 -5.97 -4.21
CA GLY A 147 15.05 -7.13 -4.20
C GLY A 147 14.70 -7.66 -5.60
N PHE A 148 14.72 -6.82 -6.63
CA PHE A 148 14.34 -7.18 -8.00
C PHE A 148 15.55 -7.61 -8.85
N PHE A 149 16.68 -6.93 -8.67
CA PHE A 149 17.98 -7.25 -9.22
C PHE A 149 18.82 -7.85 -8.09
N GLY A 150 18.41 -9.02 -7.57
CA GLY A 150 19.27 -9.78 -6.67
C GLY A 150 20.67 -9.83 -7.27
N SER A 151 21.66 -9.37 -6.50
CA SER A 151 23.05 -9.20 -6.91
C SER A 151 23.52 -10.38 -7.74
N LYS A 152 23.53 -10.22 -9.06
CA LYS A 152 24.39 -11.02 -9.93
C LYS A 152 25.79 -10.51 -9.63
N GLU A 153 26.42 -11.12 -8.63
CA GLU A 153 27.87 -11.09 -8.54
C GLU A 153 28.37 -11.72 -9.85
N ASP A 154 29.01 -10.88 -10.67
CA ASP A 154 29.70 -11.31 -11.87
C ASP A 154 30.78 -12.33 -11.45
N GLU A 155 30.52 -13.62 -11.73
CA GLU A 155 31.57 -14.64 -11.72
C GLU A 155 32.62 -14.18 -12.75
N ASN A 156 33.74 -13.69 -12.24
CA ASN A 156 34.94 -13.39 -13.00
C ASN A 156 35.36 -14.64 -13.80
N ASP A 157 35.07 -14.64 -15.10
CA ASP A 157 35.74 -15.48 -16.09
C ASP A 157 37.22 -15.09 -16.16
N GLN A 158 38.03 -15.68 -15.27
CA GLN A 158 39.47 -15.76 -15.47
C GLN A 158 39.74 -16.77 -16.59
N VAL A 159 39.76 -16.27 -17.83
CA VAL A 159 40.35 -17.00 -18.96
C VAL A 159 41.88 -16.91 -18.81
N SER A 160 42.49 -18.04 -18.43
CA SER A 160 43.92 -18.32 -18.63
C SER A 160 44.25 -18.52 -20.11
#